data_AF-A0A961QQV3-F1
#
_entry.id   AF-A0A961QQV3-F1
#
_cell.length_a   1.000
_cell.length_b   1.000
_cell.length_c   1.000
_cell.angle_alpha   90.00
_cell.angle_beta   90.00
_cell.angle_gamma   90.00
#
_symmetry.space_group_name_H-M   'P 1'
#
loop_
_entity.id
_entity.type
_entity.pdbx_description
1 polymer ?
#
loop_
_entity_poly.entity_id
_entity_poly.type
_entity_poly.pdbx_seq_one_letter_code
_entity_poly.pdbx_strand_id
1 'polypeptide(L)'
;MLHRLMTTAAACLLAAGSAAAAPDAITLGMVLEPPNLDPTAGAAAAIDEVVYANIYEGLTRFGPDGAVLPALAERWDISEDGTVYTFHLQGGVVFHDGSGFDAEDVKFSLDRPRAEDSVNAQKALFAGT
;
A
#
# COMPACT_ATOMS: atom_id res chain seq x y z
N MET A 1 -22.43 44.44 20.05
CA MET A 1 -22.60 43.21 19.23
C MET A 1 -21.46 42.99 18.23
N LEU A 2 -20.93 44.03 17.58
CA LEU A 2 -19.83 43.91 16.59
C LEU A 2 -18.50 43.36 17.16
N HIS A 3 -18.13 43.72 18.39
CA HIS A 3 -16.90 43.24 19.05
C HIS A 3 -16.89 41.73 19.35
N ARG A 4 -18.07 41.12 19.58
CA ARG A 4 -18.19 39.68 19.83
C ARG A 4 -18.05 38.86 18.54
N LEU A 5 -18.30 39.45 17.37
CA LEU A 5 -18.16 38.82 16.06
C LEU A 5 -16.69 38.81 15.58
N MET A 6 -15.92 39.85 15.89
CA MET A 6 -14.51 39.95 15.48
C MET A 6 -13.58 39.01 16.30
N THR A 7 -13.91 38.73 17.56
CA THR A 7 -13.14 37.79 18.39
C THR A 7 -13.33 36.32 17.98
N THR A 8 -14.49 35.95 17.42
CA THR A 8 -14.73 34.57 16.95
C THR A 8 -13.99 34.29 15.63
N ALA A 9 -13.93 35.26 14.72
CA ALA A 9 -13.22 35.12 13.44
C ALA A 9 -11.69 34.96 13.63
N ALA A 10 -11.09 35.69 14.58
CA ALA A 10 -9.67 35.58 14.89
C ALA A 10 -9.31 34.20 15.46
N ALA A 11 -10.16 33.63 16.32
CA ALA A 11 -9.94 32.31 16.91
C ALA A 11 -10.01 31.18 15.86
N CYS A 12 -10.89 31.29 14.86
CA CYS A 12 -10.95 30.33 13.75
C CYS A 12 -9.74 30.40 12.81
N LEU A 13 -9.17 31.59 12.56
CA LEU A 13 -7.93 31.71 11.77
C LEU A 13 -6.71 31.14 12.50
N LEU A 14 -6.61 31.32 13.81
CA LEU A 14 -5.52 30.77 14.63
C LEU A 14 -5.57 29.23 14.70
N ALA A 15 -6.76 28.64 14.80
CA ALA A 15 -6.93 27.18 14.79
C ALA A 15 -6.62 26.54 13.43
N ALA A 16 -6.94 27.21 12.32
CA ALA A 16 -6.63 26.73 10.97
C ALA A 16 -5.13 26.80 10.64
N GLY A 17 -4.41 27.80 11.17
CA GLY A 17 -2.96 27.94 10.97
C GLY A 17 -2.13 26.89 11.70
N SER A 18 -2.58 26.39 12.85
CA SER A 18 -1.86 25.36 13.63
C SER A 18 -1.92 23.96 13.01
N ALA A 19 -2.98 23.63 12.27
CA ALA A 19 -3.10 22.34 11.59
C ALA A 19 -2.15 22.20 10.38
N ALA A 20 -1.77 23.33 9.75
CA ALA A 20 -0.85 23.36 8.61
C ALA A 20 0.64 23.34 9.01
N ALA A 21 0.95 23.36 10.31
CA ALA A 21 2.32 23.42 10.83
C ALA A 21 2.77 22.11 11.52
N ALA A 22 1.99 21.04 11.43
CA ALA A 22 2.42 19.73 11.90
C ALA A 22 3.57 19.22 11.02
N PRO A 23 4.59 18.55 11.59
CA PRO A 23 5.64 17.92 10.80
C PRO A 23 5.03 16.88 9.86
N ASP A 24 5.39 16.96 8.58
CA ASP A 24 4.95 16.08 7.49
C ASP A 24 5.95 14.94 7.19
N ALA A 25 7.03 14.88 7.96
CA ALA A 25 8.08 13.88 7.84
C ALA A 25 8.28 13.10 9.14
N ILE A 26 8.62 11.83 8.99
CA ILE A 26 9.05 10.95 10.08
C ILE A 26 10.46 10.43 9.79
N THR A 27 11.25 10.20 10.84
CA THR A 27 12.54 9.53 10.74
C THR A 27 12.41 8.14 11.35
N LEU A 28 12.59 7.12 10.51
CA LEU A 28 12.61 5.72 10.93
C LEU A 28 14.06 5.24 11.05
N GLY A 29 14.41 4.67 12.21
CA GLY A 29 15.70 4.00 12.37
C GLY A 29 15.61 2.57 11.88
N MET A 30 16.40 2.21 10.87
CA MET A 30 16.48 0.86 10.31
C MET A 30 17.75 0.14 10.78
N VAL A 31 17.65 -1.18 10.98
CA VAL A 31 18.79 -2.01 11.43
C VAL A 31 19.78 -2.27 10.30
N LEU A 32 19.28 -2.41 9.08
CA LEU A 32 20.05 -2.73 7.88
C LEU A 32 19.59 -1.87 6.72
N GLU A 33 20.51 -1.58 5.81
CA GLU A 33 20.19 -0.99 4.50
C GLU A 33 19.65 -2.08 3.57
N PRO A 34 18.55 -1.84 2.83
CA PRO A 34 18.06 -2.81 1.86
C PRO A 34 19.05 -2.92 0.68
N PRO A 35 19.41 -4.14 0.24
CA PRO A 35 20.37 -4.32 -0.86
C PRO A 35 19.80 -3.90 -2.23
N ASN A 36 18.48 -3.83 -2.35
CA ASN A 36 17.71 -3.39 -3.51
C ASN A 36 16.27 -3.06 -3.05
N LEU A 37 15.39 -2.63 -3.97
CA LEU A 37 13.99 -2.28 -3.67
C LEU A 37 12.99 -3.25 -4.33
N ASP A 38 13.42 -4.46 -4.70
CA ASP A 38 12.55 -5.45 -5.31
C ASP A 38 11.97 -6.38 -4.23
N PRO A 39 10.65 -6.28 -3.92
CA PRO A 39 10.01 -7.08 -2.87
C PRO A 39 9.99 -8.58 -3.19
N THR A 40 10.37 -8.98 -4.40
CA THR A 40 10.41 -10.39 -4.81
C THR A 40 11.83 -10.96 -4.87
N ALA A 41 12.88 -10.12 -4.66
CA ALA A 41 14.28 -10.50 -4.81
C ALA A 41 15.07 -10.31 -3.51
N GLY A 42 15.04 -11.34 -2.66
CA GLY A 42 15.83 -11.41 -1.43
C GLY A 42 15.00 -11.77 -0.22
N ALA A 43 15.67 -12.00 0.91
CA ALA A 43 15.04 -12.32 2.20
C ALA A 43 15.28 -11.23 3.26
N ALA A 44 15.83 -10.08 2.86
CA ALA A 44 16.15 -9.01 3.78
C ALA A 44 14.86 -8.26 4.18
N ALA A 45 14.48 -8.34 5.45
CA ALA A 45 13.31 -7.63 6.00
C ALA A 45 13.35 -6.11 5.74
N ALA A 46 14.55 -5.53 5.62
CA ALA A 46 14.73 -4.12 5.29
C ALA A 46 14.13 -3.73 3.91
N ILE A 47 13.98 -4.68 2.98
CA ILE A 47 13.29 -4.42 1.69
C ILE A 47 11.82 -4.09 1.98
N ASP A 48 11.11 -5.01 2.66
CA ASP A 48 9.69 -4.83 2.98
C ASP A 48 9.44 -3.59 3.84
N GLU A 49 10.31 -3.30 4.81
CA GLU A 49 10.24 -2.10 5.65
C GLU A 49 10.23 -0.79 4.84
N VAL A 50 10.99 -0.74 3.74
CA VAL A 50 11.04 0.45 2.87
C VAL A 50 9.90 0.45 1.87
N VAL A 51 9.63 -0.68 1.22
CA VAL A 51 8.82 -0.67 0.00
C VAL A 51 7.32 -0.92 0.25
N TYR A 52 6.96 -1.66 1.31
CA TYR A 52 5.58 -1.99 1.61
C TYR A 52 4.79 -0.74 2.02
N ALA A 53 3.67 -0.48 1.34
CA ALA A 53 2.78 0.65 1.57
C ALA A 53 3.41 2.06 1.42
N ASN A 54 4.68 2.14 1.03
CA ASN A 54 5.35 3.39 0.66
C ASN A 54 5.58 3.47 -0.86
N ILE A 55 5.98 2.36 -1.49
CA ILE A 55 6.30 2.28 -2.93
C ILE A 55 5.31 1.36 -3.66
N TYR A 56 4.97 0.22 -3.04
CA TYR A 56 4.03 -0.76 -3.60
C TYR A 56 2.78 -0.88 -2.74
N GLU A 57 1.65 -1.13 -3.40
CA GLU A 57 0.36 -1.42 -2.77
C GLU A 57 -0.15 -2.79 -3.23
N GLY A 58 -0.75 -3.56 -2.32
CA GLY A 58 -1.34 -4.86 -2.62
C GLY A 58 -2.82 -4.78 -2.99
N LEU A 59 -3.41 -5.91 -3.38
CA LEU A 59 -4.87 -6.03 -3.55
C LEU A 59 -5.63 -5.79 -2.24
N THR A 60 -5.01 -6.21 -1.13
CA THR A 60 -5.51 -6.04 0.23
C THR A 60 -4.42 -5.49 1.14
N ARG A 61 -4.82 -5.06 2.34
CA ARG A 61 -3.90 -4.60 3.39
C ARG A 61 -4.37 -5.03 4.77
N PHE A 62 -3.47 -5.01 5.75
CA PHE A 62 -3.83 -5.28 7.14
C PHE A 62 -4.29 -3.99 7.84
N GLY A 63 -5.42 -4.08 8.55
CA GLY A 63 -5.86 -3.08 9.50
C GLY A 63 -5.06 -3.11 10.79
N PRO A 64 -5.17 -2.07 11.64
CA PRO A 64 -4.48 -2.01 12.93
C PRO A 64 -4.83 -3.16 13.89
N ASP A 65 -5.99 -3.78 13.68
CA ASP A 65 -6.51 -4.93 14.41
C ASP A 65 -6.20 -6.27 13.73
N GLY A 66 -5.45 -6.26 12.62
CA GLY A 66 -5.13 -7.43 11.81
C GLY A 66 -6.23 -7.83 10.83
N ALA A 67 -7.33 -7.07 10.72
CA ALA A 67 -8.36 -7.33 9.72
C ALA A 67 -7.79 -7.19 8.30
N VAL A 68 -8.28 -8.01 7.36
CA VAL A 68 -7.96 -7.86 5.93
C VAL A 68 -8.89 -6.81 5.35
N LEU A 69 -8.32 -5.70 4.85
CA LEU A 69 -9.04 -4.55 4.33
C LEU A 69 -8.79 -4.38 2.82
N PRO A 70 -9.74 -3.74 2.10
CA PRO A 70 -9.55 -3.30 0.72
C PRO A 70 -8.32 -2.40 0.53
N ALA A 71 -7.68 -2.55 -0.62
CA ALA A 71 -6.63 -1.66 -1.14
C ALA A 71 -6.85 -1.50 -2.67
N LEU A 72 -5.98 -2.08 -3.51
CA LEU A 72 -6.17 -2.06 -4.97
C LEU A 72 -7.37 -2.89 -5.45
N ALA A 73 -7.89 -3.80 -4.61
CA ALA A 73 -9.21 -4.41 -4.81
C ALA A 73 -10.25 -3.74 -3.90
N GLU A 74 -11.37 -3.32 -4.48
CA GLU A 74 -12.54 -2.75 -3.78
C GLU A 74 -13.22 -3.80 -2.89
N ARG A 75 -13.30 -5.03 -3.40
CA ARG A 75 -13.87 -6.21 -2.74
C ARG A 75 -13.38 -7.48 -3.42
N TRP A 76 -13.65 -8.63 -2.79
CA TRP A 76 -13.41 -9.92 -3.39
C TRP A 76 -14.50 -10.92 -3.01
N ASP A 77 -14.77 -11.85 -3.93
CA ASP A 77 -15.67 -12.98 -3.71
C ASP A 77 -14.81 -14.26 -3.56
N ILE A 78 -15.25 -15.17 -2.70
CA ILE A 78 -14.57 -16.44 -2.44
C ILE A 78 -15.53 -17.58 -2.81
N SER A 79 -15.05 -18.57 -3.56
CA SER A 79 -15.83 -19.77 -3.88
C SER A 79 -16.19 -20.57 -2.62
N GLU A 80 -17.22 -21.42 -2.74
CA GLU A 80 -17.72 -22.23 -1.61
C GLU A 80 -16.65 -23.16 -1.01
N ASP A 81 -15.75 -23.68 -1.85
CA ASP A 81 -14.63 -24.53 -1.44
C ASP A 81 -13.38 -23.74 -0.99
N GLY A 82 -13.41 -22.41 -1.08
CA GLY A 82 -12.32 -21.54 -0.65
C GLY A 82 -11.08 -21.56 -1.56
N THR A 83 -11.17 -22.11 -2.77
CA THR A 83 -10.01 -22.26 -3.68
C THR A 83 -9.93 -21.19 -4.77
N VAL A 84 -11.03 -20.49 -5.06
CA VAL A 84 -11.10 -19.43 -6.08
C VAL A 84 -11.44 -18.11 -5.43
N TYR A 85 -10.58 -17.12 -5.64
CA TYR A 85 -10.76 -15.74 -5.19
C TYR A 85 -10.93 -14.85 -6.42
N THR A 86 -12.03 -14.09 -6.46
CA THR A 86 -12.30 -13.11 -7.52
C THR A 86 -12.16 -11.71 -6.95
N PHE A 87 -11.11 -11.00 -7.31
CA PHE A 87 -10.87 -9.61 -6.89
C PHE A 87 -11.52 -8.63 -7.86
N HIS A 88 -12.24 -7.65 -7.33
CA HIS A 88 -12.82 -6.54 -8.09
C HIS A 88 -11.93 -5.32 -7.90
N LEU A 89 -11.17 -4.96 -8.94
CA LEU A 89 -10.15 -3.92 -8.86
C LEU A 89 -10.73 -2.52 -8.81
N GLN A 90 -10.04 -1.60 -8.13
CA GLN A 90 -10.34 -0.18 -8.13
C GLN A 90 -10.24 0.41 -9.54
N GLY A 91 -11.21 1.23 -9.92
CA GLY A 91 -11.18 1.97 -11.18
C GLY A 91 -10.29 3.21 -11.12
N GLY A 92 -9.60 3.53 -12.23
CA GLY A 92 -8.86 4.79 -12.39
C GLY A 92 -7.55 4.89 -11.61
N VAL A 93 -7.03 3.78 -11.09
CA VAL A 93 -5.70 3.72 -10.48
C VAL A 93 -4.63 3.85 -11.57
N VAL A 94 -3.58 4.61 -11.24
CA VAL A 94 -2.42 4.82 -12.10
C VAL A 94 -1.13 4.59 -11.32
N PHE A 95 -0.10 4.14 -12.02
CA PHE A 95 1.26 4.13 -11.50
C PHE A 95 1.83 5.56 -11.50
N HIS A 96 2.96 5.73 -10.82
CA HIS A 96 3.64 7.04 -10.70
C HIS A 96 4.13 7.61 -12.04
N ASP A 97 4.26 6.78 -13.08
CA ASP A 97 4.58 7.19 -14.45
C ASP A 97 3.34 7.57 -15.29
N GLY A 98 2.15 7.43 -14.72
CA GLY A 98 0.86 7.72 -15.36
C GLY A 98 0.26 6.57 -16.16
N SER A 99 0.91 5.40 -16.25
CA SER A 99 0.30 4.20 -16.82
C SER A 99 -0.88 3.73 -15.95
N GLY A 100 -1.90 3.14 -16.59
CA GLY A 100 -3.06 2.60 -15.88
C GLY A 100 -2.74 1.27 -15.20
N PHE A 101 -3.42 0.99 -14.09
CA PHE A 101 -3.38 -0.29 -13.40
C PHE A 101 -4.56 -1.17 -13.82
N ASP A 102 -4.30 -2.44 -14.14
CA ASP A 102 -5.33 -3.43 -14.42
C ASP A 102 -4.99 -4.86 -13.95
N ALA A 103 -5.82 -5.83 -14.34
CA ALA A 103 -5.67 -7.22 -13.92
C ALA A 103 -4.43 -7.93 -14.51
N GLU A 104 -3.87 -7.45 -15.62
CA GLU A 104 -2.64 -8.00 -16.18
C GLU A 104 -1.43 -7.64 -15.31
N ASP A 105 -1.41 -6.45 -14.69
CA ASP A 105 -0.36 -6.06 -13.73
C ASP A 105 -0.40 -6.93 -12.47
N VAL A 106 -1.61 -7.25 -12.00
CA VAL A 106 -1.83 -8.17 -10.88
C VAL A 106 -1.32 -9.55 -11.24
N LYS A 107 -1.71 -10.06 -12.41
CA LYS A 107 -1.28 -11.36 -12.92
C LYS A 107 0.24 -11.43 -13.04
N PHE A 108 0.85 -10.42 -13.65
CA PHE A 108 2.30 -10.30 -13.78
C PHE A 108 2.99 -10.37 -12.41
N SER A 109 2.49 -9.62 -11.43
CA SER A 109 3.04 -9.58 -10.07
C SER A 109 2.98 -10.95 -9.36
N LEU A 110 1.96 -11.76 -9.63
CA LEU A 110 1.82 -13.12 -9.09
C LEU A 110 2.61 -14.17 -9.88
N ASP A 111 2.85 -13.93 -11.16
CA ASP A 111 3.61 -14.83 -12.04
C ASP A 111 5.11 -14.65 -11.90
N ARG A 112 5.58 -13.42 -11.72
CA ARG A 112 7.01 -13.08 -11.65
C ARG A 112 7.76 -13.88 -10.56
N PRO A 113 7.26 -14.03 -9.32
CA PRO A 113 7.95 -14.80 -8.28
C PRO A 113 8.16 -16.27 -8.62
N ARG A 114 7.30 -16.87 -9.45
CA ARG A 114 7.37 -18.29 -9.86
C ARG A 114 8.00 -18.53 -11.22
N ALA A 115 8.47 -17.50 -11.92
CA ALA A 115 9.14 -17.65 -13.20
C ALA A 115 10.39 -18.54 -13.08
N GLU A 116 10.77 -19.18 -14.19
CA GLU A 116 11.92 -20.10 -14.26
C GLU A 116 13.21 -19.44 -13.76
N ASP A 117 13.45 -18.20 -14.21
CA ASP A 117 14.59 -17.35 -13.89
C ASP A 117 14.43 -16.53 -12.59
N SER A 118 13.30 -16.66 -11.90
CA SER A 118 13.07 -15.96 -10.63
C SER A 118 14.15 -16.31 -9.59
N VAL A 119 14.55 -15.32 -8.80
CA VAL A 119 15.45 -15.52 -7.65
C VAL A 119 14.69 -15.54 -6.31
N ASN A 120 13.36 -15.54 -6.36
CA ASN A 120 12.52 -15.52 -5.17
C ASN A 120 12.75 -16.79 -4.33
N ALA A 121 13.05 -16.63 -3.03
CA ALA A 121 13.32 -17.77 -2.14
C ALA A 121 12.07 -18.60 -1.83
N GLN A 122 10.87 -18.06 -2.08
CA GLN A 122 9.56 -18.63 -1.76
C GLN A 122 8.75 -19.01 -3.00
N LYS A 123 9.39 -19.38 -4.13
CA LYS A 123 8.70 -19.77 -5.38
C LYS A 123 7.55 -20.76 -5.16
N ALA A 124 7.72 -21.70 -4.22
CA ALA A 124 6.74 -22.73 -3.90
C ALA A 124 5.39 -22.17 -3.41
N LEU A 125 5.35 -20.98 -2.78
CA LEU A 125 4.10 -20.35 -2.36
C LEU A 125 3.27 -19.84 -3.55
N PHE A 126 3.93 -19.61 -4.69
CA PHE A 126 3.31 -19.12 -5.93
C PHE A 126 3.07 -20.24 -6.95
N ALA A 127 3.67 -21.42 -6.73
CA ALA A 127 3.38 -22.61 -7.52
C ALA A 127 1.98 -23.11 -7.15
N GLY A 128 0.99 -22.82 -8.00
CA GLY A 128 -0.38 -23.32 -7.83
C GLY A 128 -0.37 -24.85 -7.68
N THR A 129 -1.08 -25.35 -6.66
CA THR A 129 -1.30 -26.79 -6.45
C THR A 129 -2.28 -27.36 -7.45
#